data_AF-A0A924I758-F1
#
_entry.id   AF-A0A924I758-F1
#
_cell.length_a   1.000
_cell.length_b   1.000
_cell.length_c   1.000
_cell.angle_alpha   90.00
_cell.angle_beta   90.00
_cell.angle_gamma   90.00
#
_symmetry.space_group_name_H-M   'P 1'
#
loop_
_entity.id
_entity.type
_entity.pdbx_description
1 polymer ?
#
loop_
_entity_poly.entity_id
_entity_poly.type
_entity_poly.pdbx_seq_one_letter_code
_entity_poly.pdbx_strand_id
1 'polypeptide(L)'
;MADLDPNDARGQRPGGDRLASVISGPRRGAREVWVEIPSLDGEKAAWCYSDQRAYRPGDTVTLFLSATVASVSLSIARDPGDGAVVFSSGVRDAQFYPVPDKVYAVGCGWLAFLTWTLPDDLASGGYLVEIRDETTMLREVIGHHLFIHRRRERTPGALALVASTSTW
;
A
#
# COMPACT_ATOMS: atom_id res chain seq x y z
N MET A 1 36.44 -21.26 10.52
CA MET A 1 35.75 -19.97 10.64
C MET A 1 35.85 -19.35 9.26
N ALA A 2 34.84 -19.54 8.42
CA ALA A 2 34.90 -19.16 7.02
C ALA A 2 34.50 -17.68 6.89
N ASP A 3 35.35 -16.89 6.23
CA ASP A 3 35.08 -15.49 5.91
C ASP A 3 33.86 -15.41 4.99
N LEU A 4 32.87 -14.64 5.41
CA LEU A 4 31.68 -14.35 4.60
C LEU A 4 32.06 -13.30 3.56
N ASP A 5 31.81 -13.61 2.28
CA ASP A 5 32.01 -12.68 1.17
C ASP A 5 31.04 -11.49 1.33
N PRO A 6 31.52 -10.23 1.34
CA PRO A 6 30.66 -9.05 1.41
C PRO A 6 29.62 -8.95 0.26
N ASN A 7 29.73 -9.76 -0.80
CA ASN A 7 28.68 -9.89 -1.83
C ASN A 7 27.48 -10.76 -1.42
N ASP A 8 27.58 -11.61 -0.39
CA ASP A 8 26.46 -12.46 0.06
C ASP A 8 25.29 -11.65 0.66
N ALA A 9 25.53 -10.39 1.04
CA ALA A 9 24.52 -9.51 1.60
C ALA A 9 23.61 -8.82 0.56
N ARG A 10 23.74 -9.12 -0.74
CA ARG A 10 22.96 -8.45 -1.82
C ARG A 10 21.52 -8.94 -1.99
N GLY A 11 20.97 -9.71 -1.05
CA GLY A 11 19.54 -10.03 -1.01
C GLY A 11 19.02 -10.88 -2.19
N GLN A 12 19.91 -11.50 -2.97
CA GLN A 12 19.50 -12.50 -3.96
C GLN A 12 19.25 -13.82 -3.22
N ARG A 13 17.97 -14.11 -2.94
CA ARG A 13 17.57 -15.43 -2.44
C ARG A 13 17.81 -16.47 -3.55
N PRO A 14 18.57 -17.54 -3.30
CA PRO A 14 18.63 -18.67 -4.23
C PRO A 14 17.22 -19.27 -4.39
N GLY A 15 16.74 -19.42 -5.62
CA GLY A 15 15.49 -20.14 -5.94
C GLY A 15 14.23 -19.28 -6.17
N GLY A 16 14.37 -17.96 -6.36
CA GLY A 16 13.25 -17.10 -6.80
C GLY A 16 13.43 -16.63 -8.23
N ASP A 17 12.72 -17.22 -9.19
CA ASP A 17 12.69 -16.73 -10.59
C ASP A 17 11.93 -15.40 -10.75
N ARG A 18 11.41 -14.84 -9.64
CA ARG A 18 10.79 -13.52 -9.63
C ARG A 18 11.84 -12.46 -9.33
N LEU A 19 12.23 -11.73 -10.37
CA LEU A 19 12.93 -10.47 -10.22
C LEU A 19 12.01 -9.50 -9.46
N ALA A 20 12.48 -8.95 -8.35
CA ALA A 20 11.83 -7.81 -7.73
C ALA A 20 11.86 -6.66 -8.74
N SER A 21 10.72 -6.40 -9.39
CA SER A 21 10.55 -5.19 -10.17
C SER A 21 10.23 -4.05 -9.20
N VAL A 22 10.84 -2.90 -9.45
CA VAL A 22 10.46 -1.67 -8.74
C VAL A 22 9.07 -1.30 -9.24
N ILE A 23 8.07 -1.49 -8.38
CA ILE A 23 6.68 -1.15 -8.69
C ILE A 23 6.46 0.37 -8.53
N SER A 24 7.25 1.03 -7.67
CA SER A 24 7.35 2.49 -7.55
C SER A 24 8.61 2.91 -6.76
N GLY A 25 9.04 4.16 -6.92
CA GLY A 25 10.13 4.79 -6.15
C GLY A 25 11.54 4.69 -6.79
N PRO A 26 12.42 5.71 -6.63
CA PRO A 26 13.78 5.66 -7.16
C PRO A 26 14.65 4.61 -6.44
N ARG A 27 15.54 3.93 -7.19
CA ARG A 27 16.47 2.86 -6.72
C ARG A 27 17.33 3.22 -5.49
N ARG A 28 17.37 4.48 -5.06
CA ARG A 28 18.15 4.96 -3.90
C ARG A 28 17.43 4.80 -2.55
N GLY A 29 16.11 4.55 -2.54
CA GLY A 29 15.30 4.52 -1.32
C GLY A 29 15.71 3.48 -0.27
N ALA A 30 16.41 2.40 -0.65
CA ALA A 30 16.88 1.40 0.30
C ALA A 30 17.96 1.88 1.29
N ARG A 31 18.47 3.12 1.15
CA ARG A 31 19.51 3.71 2.02
C ARG A 31 19.09 4.97 2.76
N GLU A 32 17.84 5.42 2.60
CA GLU A 32 17.33 6.64 3.22
C GLU A 32 16.01 6.33 3.92
N VAL A 33 15.79 6.92 5.09
CA VAL A 33 14.45 6.91 5.72
C VAL A 33 13.58 7.84 4.86
N TRP A 34 12.83 7.24 3.95
CA TRP A 34 11.84 7.95 3.14
C TRP A 34 10.60 8.16 4.01
N VAL A 35 10.44 9.38 4.52
CA VAL A 35 9.16 9.85 5.07
C VAL A 35 8.43 10.51 3.92
N GLU A 36 7.33 9.90 3.48
CA GLU A 36 6.49 10.49 2.44
C GLU A 36 5.65 11.60 3.06
N ILE A 37 6.02 12.85 2.80
CA ILE A 37 5.22 14.01 3.16
C ILE A 37 4.47 14.47 1.91
N PRO A 38 3.12 14.41 1.90
CA PRO A 38 2.29 15.01 0.88
C PRO A 38 2.74 16.43 0.53
N SER A 39 3.07 16.61 -0.75
CA SER A 39 3.59 17.86 -1.31
C SER A 39 3.02 18.09 -2.69
N LEU A 40 2.69 19.35 -3.00
CA LEU A 40 2.36 19.75 -4.39
C LEU A 40 3.62 19.94 -5.24
N ASP A 41 4.78 20.12 -4.60
CA ASP A 41 6.05 20.19 -5.29
C ASP A 41 6.55 18.77 -5.59
N GLY A 42 6.86 18.50 -6.86
CA GLY A 42 7.44 17.23 -7.30
C GLY A 42 6.67 16.57 -8.44
N GLU A 43 6.95 15.28 -8.64
CA GLU A 43 6.21 14.44 -9.58
C GLU A 43 4.79 14.17 -9.10
N LYS A 44 3.93 13.70 -10.01
CA LYS A 44 2.57 13.27 -9.66
C LYS A 44 2.61 12.17 -8.60
N ALA A 45 1.78 12.30 -7.57
CA ALA A 45 1.77 11.38 -6.45
C ALA A 45 0.39 11.31 -5.79
N ALA A 46 0.12 10.18 -5.17
CA ALA A 46 -1.01 9.97 -4.29
C ALA A 46 -0.59 9.26 -3.01
N TRP A 47 -1.05 9.77 -1.87
CA TRP A 47 -0.82 9.22 -0.54
C TRP A 47 -2.12 8.63 -0.03
N CYS A 48 -2.07 7.38 0.42
CA CYS A 48 -3.24 6.62 0.79
C CYS A 48 -3.01 5.90 2.10
N TYR A 49 -4.08 5.80 2.90
CA TYR A 49 -4.09 4.97 4.08
C TYR A 49 -5.47 4.44 4.39
N SER A 50 -5.53 3.50 5.32
CA SER A 50 -6.78 2.92 5.80
C SER A 50 -6.99 3.16 7.28
N ASP A 51 -8.25 3.18 7.73
CA ASP A 51 -8.62 3.40 9.14
C ASP A 51 -8.00 2.37 10.10
N GLN A 52 -7.78 1.15 9.61
CA GLN A 52 -7.08 0.09 10.31
C GLN A 52 -6.03 -0.56 9.42
N ARG A 53 -5.05 -1.23 10.04
CA ARG A 53 -3.99 -1.96 9.31
C ARG A 53 -4.40 -3.40 8.99
N ALA A 54 -5.36 -3.95 9.75
CA ALA A 54 -5.79 -5.34 9.61
C ALA A 54 -7.29 -5.48 9.85
N TYR A 55 -7.93 -6.31 9.03
CA TYR A 55 -9.39 -6.50 8.97
C TYR A 55 -9.77 -7.98 8.99
N ARG A 56 -11.00 -8.27 9.41
CA ARG A 56 -11.64 -9.59 9.43
C ARG A 56 -12.69 -9.70 8.32
N PRO A 57 -13.21 -10.92 8.03
CA PRO A 57 -14.37 -11.11 7.16
C PRO A 57 -15.55 -10.26 7.62
N GLY A 58 -16.17 -9.55 6.67
CA GLY A 58 -17.29 -8.64 6.90
C GLY A 58 -16.92 -7.25 7.42
N ASP A 59 -15.66 -6.99 7.76
CA ASP A 59 -15.23 -5.64 8.12
C ASP A 59 -15.28 -4.70 6.91
N THR A 60 -15.47 -3.41 7.17
CA THR A 60 -15.39 -2.36 6.15
C THR A 60 -14.05 -1.66 6.23
N VAL A 61 -13.31 -1.65 5.11
CA VAL A 61 -12.10 -0.84 4.93
C VAL A 61 -12.53 0.56 4.52
N THR A 62 -12.07 1.58 5.23
CA THR A 62 -12.18 2.98 4.81
C THR A 62 -10.81 3.47 4.38
N LEU A 63 -10.71 3.89 3.12
CA LEU A 63 -9.51 4.48 2.54
C LEU A 63 -9.61 6.00 2.55
N PHE A 64 -8.51 6.63 2.93
CA PHE A 64 -8.30 8.08 2.92
C PHE A 64 -7.20 8.38 1.90
N LEU A 65 -7.40 9.40 1.08
CA LEU A 65 -6.52 9.71 -0.04
C LEU A 65 -6.27 11.21 -0.14
N SER A 66 -5.01 11.57 -0.37
CA SER A 66 -4.58 12.88 -0.84
C SER A 66 -3.81 12.68 -2.15
N ALA A 67 -4.09 13.46 -3.18
CA ALA A 67 -3.42 13.33 -4.47
C ALA A 67 -3.12 14.69 -5.10
N THR A 68 -2.04 14.77 -5.87
CA THR A 68 -1.69 15.99 -6.62
C THR A 68 -2.44 16.11 -7.96
N VAL A 69 -3.20 15.08 -8.33
CA VAL A 69 -4.03 15.04 -9.55
C VAL A 69 -5.52 15.09 -9.20
N ALA A 70 -6.34 15.61 -10.13
CA ALA A 70 -7.77 15.85 -9.90
C ALA A 70 -8.64 14.59 -9.99
N SER A 71 -8.15 13.49 -10.57
CA SER A 71 -8.95 12.29 -10.80
C SER A 71 -8.08 11.04 -10.76
N VAL A 72 -8.54 10.01 -10.05
CA VAL A 72 -7.82 8.74 -9.87
C VAL A 72 -8.75 7.53 -9.96
N SER A 73 -8.16 6.35 -10.11
CA SER A 73 -8.83 5.08 -9.84
C SER A 73 -8.00 4.22 -8.89
N LEU A 74 -8.69 3.40 -8.09
CA LEU A 74 -8.08 2.45 -7.16
C LEU A 74 -8.40 1.04 -7.61
N SER A 75 -7.38 0.19 -7.60
CA SER A 75 -7.55 -1.26 -7.74
C SER A 75 -6.95 -1.95 -6.52
N ILE A 76 -7.57 -3.04 -6.09
CA ILE A 76 -7.12 -3.80 -4.92
C ILE A 76 -6.93 -5.26 -5.34
N ALA A 77 -5.74 -5.80 -5.06
CA ALA A 77 -5.38 -7.19 -5.34
C ALA A 77 -4.63 -7.78 -4.14
N ARG A 78 -4.70 -9.11 -4.00
CA ARG A 78 -3.94 -9.83 -2.96
C ARG A 78 -2.47 -9.94 -3.36
N ASP A 79 -1.55 -9.65 -2.43
CA ASP A 79 -0.10 -9.72 -2.66
C ASP A 79 0.64 -10.49 -1.52
N PRO A 80 1.43 -11.53 -1.83
CA PRO A 80 1.55 -12.19 -3.13
C PRO A 80 0.26 -12.94 -3.49
N GLY A 81 -0.16 -12.82 -4.74
CA GLY A 81 -1.31 -13.49 -5.32
C GLY A 81 -1.11 -13.78 -6.80
N ASP A 82 -2.18 -14.15 -7.48
CA ASP A 82 -2.26 -14.29 -8.94
C ASP A 82 -2.36 -12.93 -9.66
N GLY A 83 -2.42 -11.82 -8.91
CA GLY A 83 -2.62 -10.48 -9.45
C GLY A 83 -4.08 -10.18 -9.81
N ALA A 84 -5.03 -11.06 -9.48
CA ALA A 84 -6.44 -10.81 -9.73
C ALA A 84 -6.92 -9.62 -8.89
N VAL A 85 -7.47 -8.61 -9.58
CA VAL A 85 -8.11 -7.46 -8.94
C VAL A 85 -9.43 -7.94 -8.33
N VAL A 86 -9.53 -7.84 -7.01
CA VAL A 86 -10.73 -8.23 -6.24
C VAL A 86 -11.68 -7.05 -6.04
N PHE A 87 -11.20 -5.83 -6.22
CA PHE A 87 -12.02 -4.62 -6.15
C PHE A 87 -11.46 -3.52 -7.06
N SER A 88 -12.35 -2.77 -7.70
CA SER A 88 -12.02 -1.55 -8.46
C SER A 88 -13.00 -0.44 -8.10
N SER A 89 -12.48 0.76 -7.85
CA SER A 89 -13.30 1.91 -7.45
C SER A 89 -14.02 2.60 -8.61
N GLY A 90 -13.60 2.32 -9.85
CA GLY A 90 -13.82 3.22 -10.99
C GLY A 90 -13.07 4.55 -10.84
N VAL A 91 -13.25 5.44 -11.82
CA VAL A 91 -12.68 6.80 -11.79
C VAL A 91 -13.42 7.66 -10.77
N ARG A 92 -12.67 8.42 -9.96
CA ARG A 92 -13.20 9.29 -8.90
C ARG A 92 -12.39 10.57 -8.80
N ASP A 93 -13.08 11.66 -8.45
CA ASP A 93 -12.44 12.93 -8.16
C ASP A 93 -11.55 12.81 -6.93
N ALA A 94 -10.35 13.34 -7.03
CA ALA A 94 -9.36 13.40 -5.96
C ALA A 94 -8.97 14.84 -5.66
N GLN A 95 -8.51 15.06 -4.43
CA GLN A 95 -8.05 16.36 -3.99
C GLN A 95 -6.77 16.24 -3.17
N PHE A 96 -5.98 17.30 -3.19
CA PHE A 96 -4.82 17.41 -2.33
C PHE A 96 -5.25 17.92 -0.95
N TYR A 97 -4.79 17.23 0.09
CA TYR A 97 -4.88 17.68 1.46
C TYR A 97 -3.47 17.92 2.01
N PRO A 98 -3.16 19.14 2.50
CA PRO A 98 -1.91 19.38 3.19
C PRO A 98 -1.85 18.58 4.49
N VAL A 99 -0.63 18.23 4.91
CA VAL A 99 -0.39 17.59 6.21
C VAL A 99 -0.51 18.66 7.31
N PRO A 100 -1.37 18.48 8.31
CA PRO A 100 -1.49 19.44 9.41
C PRO A 100 -0.27 19.39 10.34
N ASP A 101 -0.05 20.49 11.08
CA ASP A 101 0.89 20.51 12.19
C ASP A 101 0.55 19.41 13.19
N LYS A 102 1.58 18.73 13.73
CA LYS A 102 1.44 17.63 14.69
C LYS A 102 0.58 16.46 14.18
N VAL A 103 0.64 16.16 12.88
CA VAL A 103 0.01 14.97 12.27
C VAL A 103 0.27 13.67 13.05
N TYR A 104 1.45 13.52 13.65
CA TYR A 104 1.82 12.37 14.48
C TYR A 104 0.95 12.20 15.75
N ALA A 105 0.31 13.28 16.21
CA ALA A 105 -0.52 13.29 17.42
C ALA A 105 -2.01 13.27 17.09
N VAL A 106 -2.44 13.97 16.03
CA VAL A 106 -3.87 14.18 15.72
C VAL A 106 -4.34 13.49 14.43
N GLY A 107 -3.42 12.87 13.68
CA GLY A 107 -3.69 12.31 12.36
C GLY A 107 -3.79 13.37 11.27
N CYS A 108 -3.93 12.93 10.02
CA CYS A 108 -3.98 13.82 8.85
C CYS A 108 -5.33 14.54 8.70
N GLY A 109 -6.42 14.00 9.26
CA GLY A 109 -7.76 14.58 9.17
C GLY A 109 -8.35 14.59 7.75
N TRP A 110 -7.81 13.81 6.82
CA TRP A 110 -8.34 13.69 5.46
C TRP A 110 -9.75 13.08 5.48
N LEU A 111 -10.58 13.48 4.51
CA LEU A 111 -11.91 12.88 4.36
C LEU A 111 -11.79 11.45 3.79
N ALA A 112 -12.74 10.61 4.15
CA ALA A 112 -12.86 9.28 3.57
C ALA A 112 -13.05 9.40 2.04
N PHE A 113 -12.18 8.72 1.31
CA PHE A 113 -12.19 8.69 -0.15
C PHE A 113 -13.07 7.54 -0.66
N LEU A 114 -12.99 6.38 -0.02
CA LEU A 114 -13.71 5.18 -0.42
C LEU A 114 -13.94 4.28 0.80
N THR A 115 -15.09 3.61 0.82
CA THR A 115 -15.37 2.50 1.74
C THR A 115 -15.65 1.22 0.97
N TRP A 116 -15.09 0.10 1.41
CA TRP A 116 -15.34 -1.22 0.83
C TRP A 116 -15.52 -2.27 1.93
N THR A 117 -16.69 -2.92 1.93
CA THR A 117 -16.96 -4.07 2.81
C THR A 117 -16.29 -5.32 2.23
N LEU A 118 -15.40 -5.92 3.01
CA LEU A 118 -14.63 -7.09 2.58
C LEU A 118 -15.56 -8.30 2.45
N PRO A 119 -15.56 -8.99 1.30
CA PRO A 119 -16.30 -10.25 1.13
C PRO A 119 -15.91 -11.27 2.21
N ASP A 120 -16.87 -12.07 2.65
CA ASP A 120 -16.63 -13.08 3.69
C ASP A 120 -15.70 -14.21 3.24
N ASP A 121 -15.66 -14.48 1.93
CA ASP A 121 -14.84 -15.48 1.27
C ASP A 121 -13.47 -14.96 0.81
N LEU A 122 -13.15 -13.69 1.13
CA LEU A 122 -11.88 -13.08 0.78
C LEU A 122 -10.72 -13.84 1.43
N ALA A 123 -9.73 -14.22 0.62
CA ALA A 123 -8.59 -14.99 1.10
C ALA A 123 -7.73 -14.18 2.09
N SER A 124 -7.29 -14.79 3.19
CA SER A 124 -6.38 -14.10 4.12
C SER A 124 -5.04 -13.75 3.46
N GLY A 125 -4.53 -12.54 3.66
CA GLY A 125 -3.25 -12.09 3.11
C GLY A 125 -3.07 -10.57 3.19
N GLY A 126 -1.98 -10.10 2.59
CA GLY A 126 -1.81 -8.67 2.29
C GLY A 126 -2.59 -8.29 1.04
N TYR A 127 -3.16 -7.09 1.05
CA TYR A 127 -3.91 -6.52 -0.06
C TYR A 127 -3.28 -5.19 -0.44
N LEU A 128 -2.73 -5.16 -1.65
CA LEU A 128 -2.14 -3.96 -2.25
C LEU A 128 -3.26 -3.14 -2.89
N VAL A 129 -3.34 -1.88 -2.48
CA VAL A 129 -4.13 -0.84 -3.13
C VAL A 129 -3.19 -0.11 -4.08
N GLU A 130 -3.54 -0.07 -5.36
CA GLU A 130 -2.81 0.67 -6.39
C GLU A 130 -3.65 1.88 -6.81
N ILE A 131 -3.03 3.06 -6.81
CA ILE A 131 -3.68 4.32 -7.22
C ILE A 131 -3.12 4.76 -8.58
N ARG A 132 -4.01 4.98 -9.55
CA ARG A 132 -3.67 5.42 -10.90
C ARG A 132 -4.17 6.82 -11.20
N ASP A 133 -3.36 7.59 -11.92
CA ASP A 133 -3.74 8.90 -12.46
C ASP A 133 -4.70 8.76 -13.64
N GLU A 134 -5.95 9.19 -13.49
CA GLU A 134 -6.95 9.13 -14.56
C GLU A 134 -7.03 10.43 -15.38
N THR A 135 -6.17 11.42 -15.09
CA THR A 135 -6.11 12.68 -15.85
C THR A 135 -5.32 12.56 -17.16
N THR A 136 -4.62 11.44 -17.37
CA THR A 136 -3.82 11.19 -18.58
C THR A 136 -4.13 9.85 -19.22
N MET A 137 -3.82 9.73 -20.51
CA MET A 137 -3.99 8.49 -21.27
C MET A 137 -3.08 7.35 -20.80
N LEU A 138 -1.93 7.67 -20.19
CA LEU A 138 -0.95 6.66 -19.74
C LEU A 138 -1.41 5.91 -18.47
N ARG A 139 -2.29 6.52 -17.66
CA ARG A 139 -2.83 5.94 -16.43
C ARG A 139 -1.77 5.35 -15.51
N GLU A 140 -0.72 6.14 -15.30
CA GLU A 140 0.43 5.76 -14.50
C GLU A 140 0.03 5.48 -13.05
N VAL A 141 0.73 4.54 -12.42
CA VAL A 141 0.61 4.27 -11.00
C VAL A 141 1.36 5.36 -10.24
N ILE A 142 0.66 6.09 -9.39
CA ILE A 142 1.17 7.27 -8.68
C ILE A 142 1.15 7.09 -7.16
N GLY A 143 0.69 5.95 -6.65
CA GLY A 143 0.65 5.67 -5.22
C GLY A 143 0.26 4.24 -4.91
N HIS A 144 0.60 3.81 -3.69
CA HIS A 144 0.24 2.50 -3.16
C HIS A 144 -0.19 2.59 -1.70
N HIS A 145 -0.98 1.62 -1.25
CA HIS A 145 -1.23 1.35 0.16
C HIS A 145 -1.36 -0.15 0.41
N LEU A 146 -1.13 -0.60 1.65
CA LEU A 146 -1.25 -2.00 2.04
C LEU A 146 -2.14 -2.13 3.27
N PHE A 147 -3.08 -3.07 3.23
CA PHE A 147 -3.75 -3.55 4.43
C PHE A 147 -3.75 -5.07 4.50
N ILE A 148 -4.00 -5.62 5.69
CA ILE A 148 -4.03 -7.06 5.91
C ILE A 148 -5.47 -7.54 6.09
N HIS A 149 -5.87 -8.55 5.33
CA HIS A 149 -7.07 -9.31 5.63
C HIS A 149 -6.69 -10.60 6.35
N ARG A 150 -7.24 -10.83 7.54
CA ARG A 150 -6.93 -12.00 8.36
C ARG A 150 -8.13 -12.92 8.49
N ARG A 151 -7.87 -14.20 8.71
CA ARG A 151 -8.92 -15.19 8.97
C ARG A 151 -9.70 -14.83 10.24
N ARG A 152 -11.00 -15.14 10.22
CA ARG A 152 -11.88 -15.03 11.39
C ARG A 152 -11.41 -15.94 12.53
N GLU A 153 -11.06 -17.18 12.20
CA GLU A 153 -10.65 -18.19 13.16
C GLU A 153 -9.13 -18.37 13.19
N ARG A 154 -8.61 -18.61 14.40
CA ARG A 154 -7.20 -18.89 14.62
C ARG A 154 -6.95 -20.36 14.28
N THR A 155 -6.03 -20.62 13.36
CA THR A 155 -5.57 -21.98 13.08
C THR A 155 -4.47 -22.35 14.08
N PRO A 156 -4.63 -23.39 14.92
CA PRO A 156 -3.57 -23.86 15.80
C PRO A 156 -2.30 -24.19 15.01
N GLY A 157 -1.15 -23.73 15.49
CA GLY A 157 0.15 -23.93 14.82
C GLY A 157 0.42 -23.01 13.62
N ALA A 158 -0.48 -22.09 13.26
CA ALA A 158 -0.21 -21.14 12.18
C ALA A 158 0.83 -20.09 12.59
N LEU A 159 1.69 -19.74 11.62
CA LEU A 159 2.63 -18.62 11.73
C LEU A 159 1.87 -17.30 11.64
N ALA A 160 2.16 -16.38 12.57
CA ALA A 160 1.63 -15.02 12.53
C ALA A 160 2.63 -14.10 11.82
N LEU A 161 2.23 -13.49 10.70
CA LEU A 161 2.96 -12.38 10.13
C LEU A 161 2.59 -11.11 10.89
N VAL A 162 3.56 -10.54 11.60
CA VAL A 162 3.40 -9.27 12.32
C VAL A 162 4.10 -8.18 11.52
N ALA A 163 3.32 -7.32 10.86
CA ALA A 163 3.82 -6.06 10.34
C ALA A 163 4.06 -5.11 11.53
N SER A 164 5.25 -5.21 12.14
CA SER A 164 5.60 -4.52 13.40
C SER A 164 5.74 -3.02 13.24
N THR A 165 5.95 -2.54 12.02
CA THR A 165 6.01 -1.12 11.69
C THR A 165 5.15 -0.85 10.45
N SER A 166 4.32 0.17 10.56
CA SER A 166 3.85 0.96 9.42
C SER A 166 4.16 2.37 9.84
N THR A 167 5.46 2.67 9.75
CA THR A 167 6.01 3.99 9.95
C THR A 167 5.53 4.84 8.80
N TRP A 168 4.78 5.87 9.17
CA TRP A 168 4.44 6.99 8.33
C TRP A 168 5.61 7.96 8.30
#